data_AF-A0A9D1NUX6-F1
#
_entry.id   AF-A0A9D1NUX6-F1
#
_cell.length_a   1.000
_cell.length_b   1.000
_cell.length_c   1.000
_cell.angle_alpha   90.00
_cell.angle_beta   90.00
_cell.angle_gamma   90.00
#
_symmetry.space_group_name_H-M   'P 1'
#
loop_
_entity.id
_entity.type
_entity.pdbx_description
1 polymer ?
#
loop_
_entity_poly.entity_id
_entity_poly.type
_entity_poly.pdbx_seq_one_letter_code
_entity_poly.pdbx_strand_id
1 'polypeptide(L)' 'MVLAVFVGIGFCVIGIFLFLKPDVYWKLTEKWKSYRADGPSDFYILNTKFGGAMFVLLGIVMMLLPWILE' A
#
# COMPACT_ATOMS: atom_id res chain seq x y z
N MET A 1 -14.91 14.87 -9.84
CA MET A 1 -13.76 14.38 -10.64
C MET A 1 -12.34 14.63 -10.08
N VAL A 2 -11.80 15.86 -10.04
CA VAL A 2 -10.33 16.11 -9.87
C VAL A 2 -9.72 15.61 -8.55
N LEU A 3 -10.36 15.85 -7.41
CA LEU A 3 -9.85 15.41 -6.10
C LEU A 3 -9.74 13.88 -5.99
N ALA A 4 -10.72 13.16 -6.53
CA ALA A 4 -10.74 11.69 -6.54
C ALA A 4 -9.54 11.12 -7.32
N VAL A 5 -9.16 11.78 -8.41
CA VAL A 5 -7.98 11.40 -9.20
C VAL A 5 -6.70 11.56 -8.40
N PHE A 6 -6.50 12.72 -7.74
CA PHE A 6 -5.30 12.95 -6.92
C PHE A 6 -5.21 11.97 -5.74
N VAL A 7 -6.32 11.71 -5.06
CA VAL A 7 -6.35 10.73 -3.97
C VAL A 7 -6.04 9.33 -4.50
N GLY A 8 -6.64 8.93 -5.62
CA GLY A 8 -6.38 7.63 -6.26
C GLY A 8 -4.91 7.43 -6.65
N ILE A 9 -4.26 8.47 -7.18
CA ILE A 9 -2.80 8.45 -7.44
C ILE A 9 -2.03 8.22 -6.13
N GLY A 10 -2.39 8.90 -5.05
CA GLY A 10 -1.78 8.69 -3.74
C GLY A 10 -1.89 7.24 -3.26
N PHE A 11 -3.08 6.65 -3.37
CA PHE A 11 -3.32 5.23 -3.05
C PHE A 11 -2.47 4.28 -3.91
N CYS A 12 -2.34 4.56 -5.21
CA CYS A 12 -1.47 3.79 -6.10
C CYS A 12 0.01 3.89 -5.69
N VAL A 13 0.51 5.08 -5.40
CA VAL A 13 1.91 5.29 -4.96
C VAL A 13 2.19 4.53 -3.67
N ILE A 14 1.29 4.63 -2.68
CA ILE A 14 1.40 3.89 -1.42
C ILE A 14 1.35 2.38 -1.67
N GLY A 15 0.41 1.92 -2.49
CA GLY A 15 0.26 0.49 -2.80
C GLY A 15 1.49 -0.10 -3.49
N ILE A 16 2.04 0.61 -4.48
CA ILE A 16 3.29 0.22 -5.17
C ILE A 16 4.46 0.19 -4.17
N PHE A 17 4.56 1.20 -3.30
CA PHE A 17 5.61 1.25 -2.29
C PHE A 17 5.55 0.04 -1.33
N LEU A 18 4.36 -0.28 -0.80
CA LEU A 18 4.15 -1.43 0.07
C LEU A 18 4.48 -2.76 -0.63
N PHE A 19 4.17 -2.86 -1.92
CA PHE A 19 4.46 -4.06 -2.72
C PHE A 19 5.96 -4.25 -2.99
N LEU A 20 6.67 -3.18 -3.35
CA LEU A 20 8.08 -3.24 -3.73
C LEU A 20 9.03 -3.24 -2.55
N LYS A 21 8.67 -2.57 -1.45
CA LYS A 21 9.55 -2.35 -0.29
C LYS A 21 8.89 -2.73 1.04
N PRO A 22 8.36 -3.97 1.19
CA PRO A 22 7.74 -4.41 2.45
C PRO A 22 8.72 -4.37 3.63
N ASP A 23 10.02 -4.59 3.41
CA ASP A 23 11.04 -4.53 4.45
C ASP A 23 11.23 -3.12 5.03
N VAL A 24 11.12 -2.09 4.19
CA VAL A 24 11.23 -0.70 4.62
C VAL A 24 10.00 -0.33 5.45
N TYR A 25 8.82 -0.74 4.98
CA TYR A 25 7.58 -0.55 5.72
C TYR A 25 7.60 -1.27 7.07
N TRP A 26 8.12 -2.50 7.12
CA TRP A 26 8.32 -3.25 8.34
C TRP A 26 9.29 -2.56 9.31
N LYS A 27 10.42 -2.05 8.81
CA LYS A 27 11.38 -1.30 9.62
C LYS A 27 10.76 -0.06 10.26
N LEU A 28 9.89 0.63 9.53
CA LEU A 28 9.19 1.82 10.01
C LEU A 28 8.10 1.46 11.04
N THR A 29 7.34 0.39 10.81
CA THR A 29 6.11 0.11 11.56
C THR A 29 6.23 -0.94 12.65
N GLU A 30 7.18 -1.87 12.55
CA GLU A 30 7.28 -3.04 13.43
C GLU A 30 8.63 -3.22 14.10
N LYS A 31 9.75 -2.88 13.45
CA LYS A 31 11.09 -3.15 14.01
C LYS A 31 11.29 -2.56 15.42
N TRP A 32 10.73 -1.39 15.70
CA TRP A 32 10.84 -0.73 16.99
C TRP A 32 10.06 -1.42 18.13
N LYS A 33 9.15 -2.35 17.82
CA LYS A 33 8.32 -3.06 18.82
C LYS A 33 9.07 -4.19 19.53
N SER A 34 10.19 -4.65 18.97
CA SER A 34 10.96 -5.75 19.55
C SER A 34 12.45 -5.50 19.44
N TYR A 35 13.14 -5.63 20.58
CA TYR A 35 14.59 -5.51 20.67
C TYR A 35 15.37 -6.62 19.94
N ARG A 36 14.70 -7.73 19.58
CA ARG A 36 15.32 -8.93 18.96
C ARG A 36 14.71 -9.27 17.60
N ALA A 37 14.07 -8.31 16.93
CA ALA A 37 13.48 -8.59 15.62
C ALA A 37 14.56 -8.56 14.54
N ASP A 38 14.95 -9.74 14.06
CA ASP A 38 15.99 -9.92 13.04
C ASP A 38 15.51 -9.54 11.63
N GLY A 39 14.20 -9.48 11.40
CA GLY A 39 13.59 -9.08 10.14
C GLY A 39 12.08 -9.35 10.07
N PRO A 40 11.41 -8.93 8.98
CA PRO A 40 10.03 -9.32 8.71
C PRO A 40 9.94 -10.83 8.47
N SER A 41 8.84 -11.43 8.93
CA SER A 41 8.51 -12.82 8.58
C SER A 41 8.02 -12.92 7.13
N ASP A 42 8.13 -14.10 6.52
CA ASP A 42 7.61 -14.35 5.17
C ASP A 42 6.11 -14.06 5.06
N PHE A 43 5.35 -14.36 6.13
CA PHE A 43 3.93 -14.06 6.20
C PHE A 43 3.65 -12.55 6.21
N TYR A 44 4.48 -11.76 6.91
CA TYR A 44 4.37 -10.31 6.89
C TYR A 44 4.66 -9.75 5.50
N ILE A 45 5.70 -10.25 4.83
CA ILE A 45 6.06 -9.84 3.45
C ILE A 45 4.89 -10.14 2.51
N LEU A 46 4.34 -11.35 2.57
CA LEU A 46 3.22 -11.76 1.72
C LEU A 46 1.99 -10.87 1.95
N ASN A 47 1.60 -10.65 3.20
CA ASN A 47 0.43 -9.83 3.53
C ASN A 47 0.64 -8.36 3.17
N THR A 48 1.84 -7.82 3.36
CA THR A 48 2.14 -6.43 3.00
C THR A 48 2.11 -6.23 1.49
N LYS A 49 2.63 -7.19 0.72
CA LYS A 49 2.52 -7.18 -0.75
C LYS A 49 1.06 -7.31 -1.20
N PHE A 50 0.30 -8.24 -0.61
CA PHE A 50 -1.12 -8.38 -0.91
C PHE A 50 -1.89 -7.08 -0.61
N GLY A 51 -1.65 -6.48 0.56
CA GLY A 51 -2.21 -5.18 0.91
C GLY A 51 -1.82 -4.09 -0.10
N GLY A 52 -0.54 -4.01 -0.47
CA GLY A 52 -0.07 -3.09 -1.51
C GLY A 52 -0.81 -3.22 -2.84
N ALA A 53 -1.03 -4.46 -3.30
CA ALA A 53 -1.81 -4.72 -4.51
C ALA A 53 -3.27 -4.25 -4.37
N MET A 54 -3.90 -4.48 -3.21
CA MET A 54 -5.26 -4.00 -2.93
C MET A 54 -5.33 -2.46 -2.91
N PHE A 55 -4.32 -1.78 -2.36
CA PHE A 55 -4.24 -0.32 -2.38
C PHE A 55 -4.13 0.24 -3.80
N VAL A 56 -3.38 -0.41 -4.70
CA VAL A 56 -3.33 -0.03 -6.11
C VAL A 56 -4.69 -0.24 -6.79
N LEU A 57 -5.34 -1.38 -6.58
CA LEU A 57 -6.67 -1.64 -7.14
C LEU A 57 -7.68 -0.60 -6.67
N LEU A 58 -7.67 -0.27 -5.38
CA LEU A 58 -8.55 0.75 -4.82
C LEU A 58 -8.25 2.14 -5.41
N GLY A 59 -6.97 2.49 -5.58
CA GLY A 59 -6.58 3.72 -6.26
C GLY A 59 -7.11 3.82 -7.69
N ILE A 60 -7.03 2.74 -8.47
CA ILE A 60 -7.59 2.65 -9.83
C ILE A 60 -9.11 2.83 -9.80
N VAL A 61 -9.81 2.13 -8.92
CA VAL A 61 -11.28 2.25 -8.78
C VAL A 61 -11.66 3.69 -8.43
N MET A 62 -10.97 4.33 -7.48
CA MET A 62 -11.24 5.72 -7.11
C MET A 62 -11.03 6.70 -8.26
N MET A 63 -10.06 6.45 -9.15
CA MET A 63 -9.83 7.28 -10.33
C MET A 63 -10.92 7.09 -11.41
N LEU A 64 -11.42 5.86 -11.58
CA LEU A 64 -12.39 5.52 -12.62
C LEU A 64 -13.85 5.78 -12.22
N LEU A 65 -14.18 5.61 -10.94
CA LEU A 65 -15.55 5.70 -10.43
C LEU A 65 -16.27 7.02 -10.81
N PRO A 66 -15.65 8.22 -10.71
CA PRO A 66 -16.30 9.46 -11.09
C PRO A 66 -16.72 9.50 -12.57
N TRP A 67 -15.99 8.83 -13.46
CA TRP A 67 -16.31 8.80 -14.90
C TRP A 67 -17.46 7.86 -15.26
N ILE A 68 -17.82 6.95 -14.36
CA ILE A 68 -18.93 6.01 -14.52
C ILE A 68 -20.22 6.61 -13.93
N LEU A 69 -20.09 7.44 -12.89
CA LEU A 69 -21.21 8.00 -12.13
C LEU A 69 -21.62 9.42 -12.57
N GLU A 70 -20.74 10.14 -13.27
CA GLU A 70 -21.06 11.39 -13.98
C GLU A 70 -21.59 11.07 -15.40
#